data_AF-A0A973SNX4-F1
#
_entry.id   AF-A0A973SNX4-F1
#
_cell.length_a   1.000
_cell.length_b   1.000
_cell.length_c   1.000
_cell.angle_alpha   90.00
_cell.angle_beta   90.00
_cell.angle_gamma   90.00
#
_symmetry.space_group_name_H-M   'P 1'
#
loop_
_entity.id
_entity.type
_entity.pdbx_description
1 polymer ?
#
loop_
_entity_poly.entity_id
_entity_poly.type
_entity_poly.pdbx_seq_one_letter_code
_entity_poly.pdbx_strand_id
1 'polypeptide(L)'
;TRPLFRDERALSLTRARAFEEALLQVPVGTVLLEEVGFRGVLYGLLRRRSAVAAYGVSSALFGLWHILPAIDMAKANPALGALTAGESPSHLDTARVVAGSVVSTAAAGVLFCELRRRGGLLAPTMLHLATNSLGYLFARIAPGAKVLQPEMKDLPPRP
;
A
#
# COMPACT_ATOMS: atom_id res chain seq x y z
N THR A 1 17.73 2.52 -35.28
CA THR A 1 17.84 1.41 -34.31
C THR A 1 17.84 1.83 -32.84
N ARG A 2 18.11 3.10 -32.46
CA ARG A 2 18.12 3.58 -31.06
C ARG A 2 16.82 3.54 -30.22
N PRO A 3 15.59 3.59 -30.77
CA PRO A 3 14.36 3.62 -29.95
C PRO A 3 14.10 2.32 -29.19
N LEU A 4 14.19 1.18 -29.88
CA LEU A 4 13.92 -0.15 -29.31
C LEU A 4 14.84 -0.47 -28.11
N PHE A 5 16.12 -0.13 -28.21
CA PHE A 5 17.09 -0.32 -27.12
C PHE A 5 16.84 0.59 -25.90
N ARG A 6 16.22 1.77 -26.09
CA ARG A 6 15.85 2.67 -24.97
C ARG A 6 14.63 2.16 -24.24
N ASP A 7 13.65 1.62 -24.96
CA ASP A 7 12.45 1.02 -24.38
C ASP A 7 12.77 -0.26 -23.61
N GLU A 8 13.60 -1.14 -24.16
CA GLU A 8 14.03 -2.34 -23.43
C GLU A 8 14.82 -2.01 -22.17
N ARG A 9 15.71 -1.00 -22.23
CA ARG A 9 16.45 -0.52 -21.07
C ARG A 9 15.51 0.09 -20.02
N ALA A 10 14.55 0.92 -20.44
CA ALA A 10 13.55 1.50 -19.54
C ALA A 10 12.70 0.40 -18.87
N LEU A 11 12.20 -0.56 -19.65
CA LEU A 11 11.45 -1.71 -19.14
C LEU A 11 12.30 -2.59 -18.20
N SER A 12 13.59 -2.79 -18.48
CA SER A 12 14.49 -3.52 -17.58
C SER A 12 14.75 -2.79 -16.27
N LEU A 13 14.88 -1.46 -16.28
CA LEU A 13 15.06 -0.66 -15.08
C LEU A 13 13.78 -0.63 -14.23
N THR A 14 12.62 -0.53 -14.88
CA THR A 14 11.32 -0.63 -14.21
C THR A 14 11.11 -2.00 -13.59
N ARG A 15 11.50 -3.09 -14.27
CA ARG A 15 11.47 -4.45 -13.72
C ARG A 15 12.47 -4.63 -12.57
N ALA A 16 13.69 -4.11 -12.69
CA ALA A 16 14.69 -4.20 -11.63
C ALA A 16 14.26 -3.44 -10.36
N ARG A 17 13.75 -2.22 -10.50
CA ARG A 17 13.17 -1.46 -9.38
C ARG A 17 11.96 -2.17 -8.77
N ALA A 18 11.11 -2.76 -9.60
CA ALA A 18 10.00 -3.56 -9.13
C ALA A 18 10.45 -4.77 -8.29
N PHE A 19 11.53 -5.44 -8.68
CA PHE A 19 12.11 -6.53 -7.92
C PHE A 19 12.78 -6.04 -6.63
N GLU A 20 13.50 -4.93 -6.68
CA GLU A 20 14.11 -4.29 -5.50
C GLU A 20 13.06 -3.87 -4.47
N GLU A 21 11.99 -3.22 -4.91
CA GLU A 21 10.84 -2.87 -4.08
C GLU A 21 10.22 -4.12 -3.46
N ALA A 22 9.88 -5.13 -4.27
CA ALA A 22 9.18 -6.32 -3.81
C ALA A 22 10.03 -7.25 -2.91
N LEU A 23 11.34 -7.32 -3.12
CA LEU A 23 12.22 -8.26 -2.42
C LEU A 23 12.98 -7.64 -1.25
N LEU A 24 13.21 -6.32 -1.26
CA LEU A 24 14.02 -5.65 -0.24
C LEU A 24 13.22 -4.57 0.48
N GLN A 25 12.62 -3.63 -0.26
CA GLN A 25 11.97 -2.49 0.38
C GLN A 25 10.70 -2.89 1.12
N VAL A 26 9.88 -3.75 0.52
CA VAL A 26 8.64 -4.23 1.13
C VAL A 26 8.92 -5.17 2.30
N PRO A 27 9.75 -6.23 2.17
CA PRO A 27 9.97 -7.15 3.27
C PRO A 27 10.72 -6.51 4.43
N VAL A 28 11.75 -5.70 4.14
CA VAL A 28 12.63 -5.12 5.17
C VAL A 28 12.19 -3.72 5.57
N GLY A 29 12.00 -2.83 4.59
CA GLY A 29 11.67 -1.42 4.84
C GLY A 29 10.24 -1.19 5.35
N THR A 30 9.30 -2.08 5.01
CA THR A 30 7.91 -1.99 5.46
C THR A 30 7.60 -3.03 6.54
N VAL A 31 7.61 -4.32 6.19
CA VAL A 31 7.05 -5.36 7.06
C VAL A 31 7.85 -5.51 8.35
N LEU A 32 9.18 -5.70 8.27
CA LEU A 32 10.01 -5.83 9.46
C LEU A 32 9.96 -4.59 10.35
N LEU A 33 10.06 -3.40 9.76
CA LEU A 33 9.99 -2.14 10.50
C LEU A 33 8.67 -2.01 11.24
N GLU A 34 7.55 -2.28 10.56
CA GLU A 34 6.22 -2.16 11.15
C GLU A 34 5.98 -3.22 12.23
N GLU A 35 6.32 -4.48 11.99
CA GLU A 35 6.15 -5.52 13.02
C GLU A 35 7.04 -5.29 14.23
N VAL A 36 8.32 -4.93 14.04
CA VAL A 36 9.22 -4.64 15.16
C VAL A 36 8.75 -3.41 15.92
N GLY A 37 8.37 -2.32 15.23
CA GLY A 37 7.93 -1.08 15.87
C GLY A 37 6.61 -1.24 16.63
N PHE A 38 5.56 -1.68 15.96
CA PHE A 38 4.21 -1.75 16.55
C PHE A 38 4.04 -2.98 17.43
N ARG A 39 4.43 -4.16 16.95
CA ARG A 39 4.23 -5.42 17.67
C ARG A 39 5.43 -5.71 18.58
N GLY A 40 6.67 -5.58 18.13
CA GLY A 40 7.84 -5.82 18.99
C GLY A 40 7.90 -4.88 20.19
N VAL A 41 8.16 -3.60 19.90
CA VAL A 41 8.43 -2.54 20.88
C VAL A 41 7.13 -2.02 21.51
N LEU A 42 6.25 -1.36 20.76
CA LEU A 42 5.10 -0.65 21.33
C LEU A 42 4.16 -1.59 22.11
N TYR A 43 3.69 -2.66 21.48
CA TYR A 43 2.88 -3.67 22.18
C TYR A 43 3.64 -4.27 23.36
N GLY A 44 4.94 -4.57 23.21
CA GLY A 44 5.76 -5.15 24.27
C GLY A 44 5.84 -4.24 25.51
N LEU A 45 6.03 -2.94 25.30
CA LEU A 45 6.05 -1.94 26.37
C LEU A 45 4.69 -1.84 27.07
N LEU A 46 3.59 -1.77 26.30
CA LEU A 46 2.23 -1.59 26.82
C LEU A 46 1.67 -2.84 27.50
N ARG A 47 2.03 -4.03 27.01
CA ARG A 47 1.54 -5.31 27.54
C ARG A 47 1.92 -5.53 29.00
N ARG A 48 3.02 -4.91 29.45
CA ARG A 48 3.48 -4.89 30.86
C ARG A 48 2.54 -4.13 31.78
N ARG A 49 1.71 -3.22 31.25
CA ARG A 49 0.76 -2.41 32.03
C ARG A 49 -0.70 -2.84 31.80
N SER A 50 -1.10 -3.05 30.55
CA SER A 50 -2.48 -3.43 30.21
C SER A 50 -2.54 -4.14 28.86
N ALA A 51 -3.22 -5.28 28.82
CA ALA A 51 -3.50 -5.98 27.56
C ALA A 51 -4.40 -5.13 26.65
N VAL A 52 -5.43 -4.49 27.20
CA VAL A 52 -6.33 -3.63 26.44
C VAL A 52 -5.57 -2.46 25.81
N ALA A 53 -4.68 -1.82 26.58
CA ALA A 53 -3.84 -0.74 26.05
C ALA A 53 -2.89 -1.23 24.95
N ALA A 54 -2.29 -2.41 25.11
CA ALA A 54 -1.40 -3.00 24.11
C ALA A 54 -2.12 -3.24 22.78
N TYR A 55 -3.33 -3.81 22.80
CA TYR A 55 -4.12 -4.01 21.59
C TYR A 55 -4.60 -2.66 21.03
N GLY A 56 -5.23 -1.83 21.86
CA GLY A 56 -5.85 -0.58 21.42
C GLY A 56 -4.85 0.40 20.82
N VAL A 57 -3.78 0.73 21.55
CA VAL A 57 -2.80 1.74 21.10
C VAL A 57 -1.95 1.20 19.95
N SER A 58 -1.50 -0.05 20.01
CA SER A 58 -0.72 -0.62 18.90
C SER A 58 -1.52 -0.66 17.61
N SER A 59 -2.81 -0.98 17.68
CA SER A 59 -3.66 -1.08 16.49
C SER A 59 -4.08 0.29 15.96
N ALA A 60 -4.41 1.23 16.85
CA ALA A 60 -4.78 2.58 16.46
C ALA A 60 -3.61 3.32 15.79
N LEU A 61 -2.40 3.26 16.38
CA LEU A 61 -1.24 3.90 15.77
C LEU A 61 -0.83 3.23 14.46
N PHE A 62 -0.99 1.91 14.34
CA PHE A 62 -0.79 1.21 13.07
C PHE A 62 -1.79 1.66 12.00
N GLY A 63 -3.04 1.89 12.37
CA GLY A 63 -4.04 2.45 11.46
C GLY A 63 -3.68 3.88 11.00
N LEU A 64 -3.31 4.75 11.94
CA LEU A 64 -2.91 6.14 11.63
C LEU A 64 -1.63 6.21 10.77
N TRP A 65 -0.70 5.27 10.95
CA TRP A 65 0.50 5.16 10.12
C TRP A 65 0.18 5.00 8.62
N HIS A 66 -0.99 4.43 8.30
CA HIS A 66 -1.43 4.19 6.92
C HIS A 66 -2.10 5.39 6.23
N ILE A 67 -2.16 6.57 6.86
CA ILE A 67 -2.76 7.76 6.25
C ILE A 67 -2.02 8.18 4.97
N LEU A 68 -0.70 8.33 5.02
CA LEU A 68 0.08 8.75 3.84
C LEU A 68 0.01 7.71 2.71
N PRO A 69 0.25 6.41 2.98
CA PRO A 69 0.04 5.36 1.96
C PRO A 69 -1.36 5.37 1.35
N ALA A 70 -2.41 5.62 2.15
CA ALA A 70 -3.78 5.67 1.66
C ALA A 70 -4.05 6.89 0.76
N ILE A 71 -3.46 8.04 1.08
CA ILE A 71 -3.51 9.24 0.23
C ILE A 71 -2.86 8.95 -1.12
N ASP A 72 -1.66 8.35 -1.11
CA ASP A 72 -0.93 8.05 -2.34
C ASP A 72 -1.66 6.99 -3.19
N MET A 73 -2.22 5.97 -2.55
CA MET A 73 -3.07 4.98 -3.22
C MET A 73 -4.32 5.63 -3.86
N ALA A 74 -5.00 6.53 -3.15
CA ALA A 74 -6.18 7.22 -3.66
C ALA A 74 -5.86 8.11 -4.87
N LYS A 75 -4.70 8.77 -4.86
CA LYS A 75 -4.21 9.57 -6.01
C LYS A 75 -3.82 8.70 -7.19
N ALA A 76 -3.19 7.55 -6.94
CA ALA A 76 -2.73 6.64 -7.98
C ALA A 76 -3.86 5.84 -8.64
N ASN A 77 -4.99 5.65 -7.94
CA ASN A 77 -6.12 4.84 -8.42
C ASN A 77 -7.44 5.64 -8.43
N PRO A 78 -7.71 6.43 -9.48
CA PRO A 78 -8.97 7.17 -9.64
C PRO A 78 -10.21 6.25 -9.59
N ALA A 79 -10.06 4.99 -10.00
CA ALA A 79 -11.10 3.97 -9.93
C ALA A 79 -11.51 3.63 -8.48
N LEU A 80 -10.59 3.70 -7.51
CA LEU A 80 -10.94 3.56 -6.09
C LEU A 80 -11.78 4.74 -5.60
N GLY A 81 -11.46 5.95 -6.08
CA GLY A 81 -12.30 7.13 -5.87
C GLY A 81 -13.71 6.90 -6.38
N ALA A 82 -13.85 6.39 -7.62
CA ALA A 82 -15.15 6.09 -8.24
C ALA A 82 -15.99 5.02 -7.50
N LEU A 83 -15.35 4.02 -6.88
CA LEU A 83 -16.06 3.03 -6.03
C LEU A 83 -16.63 3.66 -4.75
N THR A 84 -16.13 4.83 -4.35
CA THR A 84 -16.57 5.57 -3.16
C THR A 84 -17.30 6.88 -3.49
N ALA A 85 -17.36 7.26 -4.76
CA ALA A 85 -17.90 8.53 -5.24
C ALA A 85 -19.39 8.40 -5.62
N GLY A 86 -20.14 9.48 -5.37
CA GLY A 86 -21.37 9.79 -6.12
C GLY A 86 -21.01 10.41 -7.48
N GLU A 87 -21.99 10.93 -8.22
CA GLU A 87 -21.92 11.37 -9.64
C GLU A 87 -20.77 12.35 -10.04
N SER A 88 -19.89 12.79 -9.13
CA SER A 88 -18.67 13.56 -9.45
C SER A 88 -17.53 13.31 -8.44
N PRO A 89 -16.28 13.08 -8.88
CA PRO A 89 -15.13 12.91 -8.00
C PRO A 89 -14.87 14.18 -7.17
N SER A 90 -14.76 14.03 -5.85
CA SER A 90 -14.55 15.15 -4.91
C SER A 90 -13.48 14.84 -3.86
N HIS A 91 -12.99 15.86 -3.16
CA HIS A 91 -12.07 15.70 -2.02
C HIS A 91 -12.62 14.76 -0.93
N LEU A 92 -13.94 14.60 -0.85
CA LEU A 92 -14.60 13.67 0.08
C LEU A 92 -14.28 12.20 -0.23
N ASP A 93 -13.98 11.86 -1.48
CA ASP A 93 -13.70 10.47 -1.88
C ASP A 93 -12.31 10.04 -1.39
N THR A 94 -11.32 10.94 -1.49
CA THR A 94 -10.00 10.69 -0.89
C THR A 94 -10.11 10.53 0.63
N ALA A 95 -10.88 11.39 1.30
CA ALA A 95 -11.10 11.29 2.74
C ALA A 95 -11.77 9.96 3.14
N ARG A 96 -12.75 9.48 2.36
CA ARG A 96 -13.40 8.17 2.57
C ARG A 96 -12.43 7.01 2.39
N VAL A 97 -11.61 7.02 1.34
CA VAL A 97 -10.58 5.99 1.11
C VAL A 97 -9.58 5.97 2.26
N VAL A 98 -9.10 7.15 2.70
CA VAL A 98 -8.17 7.25 3.83
C VAL A 98 -8.82 6.75 5.12
N ALA A 99 -10.04 7.17 5.44
CA ALA A 99 -10.76 6.72 6.62
C ALA A 99 -10.98 5.20 6.60
N GLY A 100 -11.43 4.65 5.47
CA GLY A 100 -11.60 3.21 5.28
C GLY A 100 -10.28 2.44 5.44
N SER A 101 -9.18 2.98 4.91
CA SER A 101 -7.85 2.40 5.08
C SER A 101 -7.41 2.41 6.55
N VAL A 102 -7.56 3.53 7.26
CA VAL A 102 -7.19 3.63 8.69
C VAL A 102 -7.99 2.64 9.53
N VAL A 103 -9.31 2.52 9.30
CA VAL A 103 -10.17 1.60 10.06
C VAL A 103 -9.82 0.15 9.76
N SER A 104 -9.68 -0.23 8.49
CA SER A 104 -9.34 -1.60 8.09
C SER A 104 -7.96 -2.03 8.59
N THR A 105 -6.97 -1.16 8.47
CA THR A 105 -5.61 -1.43 8.98
C THR A 105 -5.55 -1.45 10.50
N ALA A 106 -6.33 -0.63 11.21
CA ALA A 106 -6.47 -0.77 12.66
C ALA A 106 -7.08 -2.13 13.05
N ALA A 107 -8.12 -2.59 12.35
CA ALA A 107 -8.69 -3.92 12.57
C ALA A 107 -7.67 -5.04 12.29
N ALA A 108 -6.87 -4.91 11.23
CA ALA A 108 -5.75 -5.82 10.96
C ALA A 108 -4.69 -5.77 12.07
N GLY A 109 -4.43 -4.59 12.64
CA GLY A 109 -3.56 -4.40 13.81
C GLY A 109 -4.01 -5.23 15.02
N VAL A 110 -5.33 -5.32 15.26
CA VAL A 110 -5.89 -6.16 16.34
C VAL A 110 -5.60 -7.64 16.06
N LEU A 111 -5.80 -8.09 14.82
CA LEU A 111 -5.47 -9.45 14.39
C LEU A 111 -3.96 -9.75 14.57
N PHE A 112 -3.08 -8.83 14.15
CA PHE A 112 -1.64 -8.99 14.32
C PHE A 112 -1.21 -9.02 15.78
N CYS A 113 -1.85 -8.21 16.64
CA CYS A 113 -1.65 -8.28 18.09
C CYS A 113 -2.03 -9.66 18.65
N GLU A 114 -3.11 -10.25 18.14
CA GLU A 114 -3.56 -11.59 18.53
C GLU A 114 -2.60 -12.70 18.05
N LEU A 115 -2.14 -12.62 16.80
CA LEU A 115 -1.12 -13.54 16.28
C LEU A 115 0.17 -13.43 17.08
N ARG A 116 0.62 -12.21 17.40
CA ARG A 116 1.78 -11.96 18.25
C ARG A 116 1.63 -12.62 19.61
N ARG A 117 0.45 -12.51 20.22
CA ARG A 117 0.15 -13.08 21.54
C ARG A 117 0.21 -14.61 21.52
N ARG A 118 -0.24 -15.25 20.44
CA ARG A 118 -0.30 -16.72 20.32
C ARG A 118 1.00 -17.36 19.82
N GLY A 119 1.70 -16.71 18.89
CA GLY A 119 2.79 -17.32 18.13
C GLY A 119 4.08 -16.49 18.07
N GLY A 120 4.20 -15.44 18.88
CA GLY A 120 5.36 -14.54 18.86
C GLY A 120 5.39 -13.65 17.62
N LEU A 121 6.50 -12.93 17.42
CA LEU A 121 6.59 -11.87 16.40
C LEU A 121 6.64 -12.40 14.96
N LEU A 122 7.05 -13.66 14.77
CA LEU A 122 7.14 -14.26 13.45
C LEU A 122 5.76 -14.47 12.80
N ALA A 123 4.76 -14.84 13.58
CA ALA A 123 3.40 -15.10 13.10
C ALA A 123 2.77 -13.89 12.36
N PRO A 124 2.68 -12.69 12.97
CA PRO A 124 2.18 -11.52 12.25
C PRO A 124 3.12 -11.09 11.12
N THR A 125 4.45 -11.24 11.27
CA THR A 125 5.43 -10.92 10.21
C THR A 125 5.17 -11.70 8.93
N MET A 126 4.93 -13.00 9.03
CA MET A 126 4.67 -13.84 7.86
C MET A 126 3.33 -13.49 7.20
N LEU A 127 2.27 -13.28 7.98
CA LEU A 127 0.97 -12.90 7.43
C LEU A 127 1.02 -11.52 6.77
N HIS A 128 1.72 -10.58 7.41
CA HIS A 128 1.88 -9.24 6.88
C HIS A 128 2.69 -9.24 5.58
N LEU A 129 3.80 -9.98 5.53
CA LEU A 129 4.55 -10.17 4.30
C LEU A 129 3.70 -10.75 3.17
N ALA A 130 2.90 -11.78 3.48
CA ALA A 130 2.00 -12.39 2.50
C ALA A 130 0.95 -11.40 1.98
N THR A 131 0.32 -10.64 2.88
CA THR A 131 -0.73 -9.66 2.53
C THR A 131 -0.16 -8.51 1.70
N ASN A 132 1.02 -8.01 2.06
CA ASN A 132 1.69 -6.93 1.34
C ASN A 132 2.13 -7.39 -0.06
N SER A 133 2.73 -8.59 -0.16
CA SER A 133 3.12 -9.19 -1.44
C SER A 133 1.92 -9.41 -2.37
N LEU A 134 0.79 -9.85 -1.81
CA LEU A 134 -0.46 -10.01 -2.56
C LEU A 134 -1.01 -8.67 -3.05
N GLY A 135 -0.96 -7.63 -2.22
CA GLY A 135 -1.33 -6.26 -2.61
C GLY A 135 -0.48 -5.72 -3.76
N TYR A 136 0.84 -5.90 -3.71
CA TYR A 136 1.75 -5.55 -4.82
C TYR A 136 1.42 -6.31 -6.10
N LEU A 137 1.11 -7.60 -6.00
CA LEU A 137 0.72 -8.39 -7.16
C LEU A 137 -0.59 -7.87 -7.77
N PHE A 138 -1.62 -7.62 -6.95
CA PHE A 138 -2.89 -7.08 -7.41
C PHE A 138 -2.74 -5.71 -8.09
N ALA A 139 -1.94 -4.81 -7.51
CA ALA A 139 -1.67 -3.50 -8.09
C ALA A 139 -0.97 -3.58 -9.46
N ARG A 140 -0.23 -4.66 -9.74
CA ARG A 140 0.50 -4.86 -10.99
C ARG A 140 -0.31 -5.57 -12.07
N ILE A 141 -1.26 -6.43 -11.69
CA ILE A 141 -2.13 -7.15 -12.64
C ILE A 141 -3.43 -6.40 -12.93
N ALA A 142 -3.82 -5.45 -12.07
CA ALA A 142 -4.96 -4.59 -12.33
C ALA A 142 -4.74 -3.86 -13.67
N PRO A 143 -5.73 -3.86 -14.59
CA PRO A 143 -5.58 -3.20 -15.87
C PRO A 143 -5.27 -1.72 -15.64
N GLY A 144 -4.02 -1.32 -15.93
CA GLY A 144 -3.65 0.08 -15.95
C GLY A 144 -4.57 0.78 -16.95
N ALA A 145 -5.30 1.80 -16.48
CA ALA A 145 -6.07 2.66 -17.36
C ALA A 145 -5.14 3.10 -18.49
N LYS A 146 -5.43 2.63 -19.71
CA LYS A 146 -4.73 3.05 -20.92
C LYS A 146 -4.65 4.56 -20.87
N VAL A 147 -3.43 5.09 -20.75
CA VAL A 147 -3.15 6.48 -21.06
C VAL A 147 -3.65 6.66 -22.49
N LEU A 148 -4.76 7.38 -22.64
CA LEU A 148 -5.23 7.86 -23.92
C LEU A 148 -4.09 8.73 -24.46
N GLN A 149 -3.26 8.14 -25.32
CA GLN A 149 -2.50 8.94 -26.27
C GLN A 149 -3.56 9.67 -27.09
N PRO A 150 -3.57 11.02 -27.12
CA PRO A 150 -4.37 11.71 -28.11
C PRO A 150 -3.84 11.24 -29.46
N GLU A 151 -4.68 10.59 -30.26
CA GLU A 151 -4.44 10.49 -31.69
C GLU A 151 -4.19 11.91 -32.20
N MET A 152 -2.94 12.24 -32.51
CA MET A 152 -2.63 13.32 -33.44
C MET A 152 -3.12 12.88 -34.82
N LYS A 153 -4.43 12.98 -35.00
CA LYS A 153 -5.10 12.79 -36.29
C LYS A 153 -4.95 14.08 -37.08
N ASP A 154 -4.25 13.98 -38.20
CA ASP A 154 -4.40 14.78 -39.40
C ASP A 154 -4.51 16.31 -39.23
N LEU A 155 -3.35 16.98 -39.10
CA LEU A 155 -3.27 18.37 -39.54
C LEU A 155 -2.90 18.39 -41.03
N PRO A 156 -3.71 18.97 -41.93
CA PRO A 156 -3.33 19.10 -43.33
C PRO A 156 -2.08 19.98 -43.45
N PRO A 157 -1.24 19.79 -44.49
CA PRO A 157 -0.09 20.66 -44.73
C PRO A 157 -0.60 22.09 -44.93
N ARG A 158 -0.05 23.03 -44.15
CA ARG A 158 -0.32 24.45 -44.35
C ARG A 158 0.28 24.90 -45.70
N PRO A 159 -0.40 25.79 -46.43
CA PRO A 159 0.11 26.34 -47.69
C PRO A 159 1.38 27.16 -47.49
#